data_AF-A0AA38CMA3-F1
#
_entry.id   AF-A0AA38CMA3-F1
#
_cell.length_a   1.000
_cell.length_b   1.000
_cell.length_c   1.000
_cell.angle_alpha   90.00
_cell.angle_beta   90.00
_cell.angle_gamma   90.00
#
_symmetry.space_group_name_H-M   'P 1'
#
loop_
_entity.id
_entity.type
_entity.pdbx_description
1 polymer ?
#
loop_
_entity_poly.entity_id
_entity_poly.type
_entity_poly.pdbx_seq_one_letter_code
_entity_poly.pdbx_strand_id
1 'polypeptide(L)'
;WDAVRLNAYVTKWAGPDCAQILSGTREIDAIVFTSTSEVQGFLKSLCALGVDWKMFRNRHPMLLTAAHGPVTASGAQQLGVQIDVVSKQFHSFGGIVDALALSWDSLNKKS
;
A
#
# COMPACT_ATOMS: atom_id res chain seq x y z
N TRP A 1 -38.06 8.61 6.48
CA TRP A 1 -37.26 7.46 6.05
C TRP A 1 -36.18 7.24 7.09
N ASP A 2 -36.17 6.08 7.74
CA ASP A 2 -35.10 5.68 8.65
C ASP A 2 -34.09 4.83 7.88
N ALA A 3 -32.86 5.31 7.76
CA ALA A 3 -31.79 4.57 7.09
C ALA A 3 -31.13 3.61 8.09
N VAL A 4 -31.21 2.31 7.82
CA VAL A 4 -30.52 1.27 8.60
C VAL A 4 -29.28 0.80 7.82
N ARG A 5 -28.11 0.87 8.44
CA ARG A 5 -26.85 0.39 7.84
C ARG A 5 -26.66 -1.09 8.13
N LEU A 6 -26.68 -1.91 7.08
CA LEU A 6 -26.35 -3.34 7.15
C LEU A 6 -25.02 -3.58 6.42
N ASN A 7 -24.14 -4.40 7.00
CA ASN A 7 -22.91 -4.79 6.35
C ASN A 7 -23.21 -5.89 5.31
N ALA A 8 -22.98 -5.61 4.02
CA ALA A 8 -23.16 -6.62 2.97
C ALA A 8 -22.06 -7.69 3.00
N TYR A 9 -20.85 -7.31 3.39
CA TYR A 9 -19.71 -8.22 3.56
C TYR A 9 -18.70 -7.67 4.56
N VAL A 10 -17.74 -8.51 4.96
CA VAL A 10 -16.64 -8.15 5.87
C VAL A 10 -15.32 -8.58 5.25
N THR A 11 -14.41 -7.64 5.05
CA THR A 11 -13.02 -7.95 4.68
C THR A 11 -12.30 -8.52 5.89
N LYS A 12 -11.74 -9.72 5.75
CA LYS A 12 -10.91 -10.35 6.77
C LYS A 12 -9.45 -10.35 6.32
N TRP A 13 -8.56 -10.23 7.29
CA TRP A 13 -7.14 -10.43 7.06
C TRP A 13 -6.89 -11.88 6.66
N ALA A 14 -6.15 -12.09 5.57
CA ALA A 14 -5.90 -13.42 5.02
C ALA A 14 -4.89 -14.24 5.84
N GLY A 15 -4.14 -13.62 6.74
CA GLY A 15 -3.24 -14.31 7.68
C GLY A 15 -1.80 -13.79 7.65
N PRO A 16 -0.92 -14.30 8.54
CA PRO A 16 0.46 -13.85 8.68
C PRO A 16 1.31 -14.09 7.44
N ASP A 17 0.96 -15.09 6.63
CA ASP A 17 1.72 -15.49 5.45
C ASP A 17 1.67 -14.46 4.31
N CYS A 18 0.76 -13.47 4.37
CA CYS A 18 0.66 -12.44 3.33
C CYS A 18 1.94 -11.61 3.15
N ALA A 19 2.77 -11.49 4.20
CA ALA A 19 4.06 -10.81 4.11
C ALA A 19 5.24 -11.76 3.84
N GLN A 20 5.03 -13.08 3.72
CA GLN A 20 6.12 -14.01 3.41
C GLN A 20 6.74 -13.77 2.04
N ILE A 21 5.98 -13.22 1.09
CA ILE A 21 6.53 -12.81 -0.22
C ILE A 21 7.67 -11.79 -0.08
N LEU A 22 7.68 -11.02 1.02
CA LEU A 22 8.75 -10.06 1.34
C LEU A 22 10.02 -10.73 1.90
N SER A 23 9.95 -12.03 2.20
CA SER A 23 11.07 -12.81 2.77
C SER A 23 11.99 -13.42 1.70
N GLY A 24 11.60 -13.32 0.42
CA GLY A 24 12.38 -13.82 -0.71
C GLY A 24 13.53 -12.90 -1.12
N THR A 25 14.46 -13.41 -1.93
CA THR A 25 15.66 -12.70 -2.43
C THR A 25 15.37 -11.66 -3.52
N ARG A 26 14.10 -11.46 -3.90
CA ARG A 26 13.74 -10.53 -4.96
C ARG A 26 13.40 -9.18 -4.36
N GLU A 27 14.18 -8.16 -4.71
CA GLU A 27 13.89 -6.78 -4.33
C GLU A 27 12.52 -6.36 -4.86
N ILE A 28 11.81 -5.58 -4.05
CA ILE A 28 10.48 -5.07 -4.38
C ILE A 28 10.62 -3.59 -4.66
N ASP A 29 10.30 -3.21 -5.89
CA ASP A 29 10.41 -1.84 -6.38
C ASP A 29 9.20 -0.98 -5.98
N ALA A 30 8.01 -1.59 -5.88
CA ALA A 30 6.79 -0.89 -5.52
C ALA A 30 5.77 -1.77 -4.77
N ILE A 31 5.00 -1.16 -3.87
CA ILE A 31 3.81 -1.71 -3.24
C ILE A 31 2.64 -0.80 -3.55
N VAL A 32 1.52 -1.40 -3.99
CA VAL A 32 0.30 -0.67 -4.33
C VAL A 32 -0.83 -1.06 -3.38
N PHE A 33 -1.49 -0.08 -2.78
CA PHE A 33 -2.70 -0.25 -1.98
C PHE A 33 -3.91 0.28 -2.73
N THR A 34 -4.93 -0.55 -2.88
CA THR A 34 -6.21 -0.16 -3.48
C THR A 34 -7.25 0.25 -2.43
N SER A 35 -7.07 -0.20 -1.18
CA SER A 35 -7.95 0.18 -0.06
C SER A 35 -7.21 0.31 1.27
N THR A 36 -7.81 1.01 2.23
CA THR A 36 -7.26 1.15 3.58
C THR A 36 -7.22 -0.18 4.34
N SER A 37 -8.14 -1.10 4.07
CA SER A 37 -8.14 -2.43 4.72
C SER A 37 -6.96 -3.29 4.28
N GLU A 38 -6.47 -3.14 3.05
CA GLU A 38 -5.23 -3.77 2.59
C GLU A 38 -4.01 -3.22 3.35
N VAL A 39 -3.94 -1.91 3.58
CA VAL A 39 -2.87 -1.30 4.40
C VAL A 39 -2.88 -1.91 5.81
N GLN A 40 -4.06 -2.01 6.43
CA GLN A 40 -4.20 -2.62 7.76
C GLN A 40 -3.78 -4.09 7.77
N GLY A 41 -4.21 -4.87 6.76
CA GLY A 41 -3.84 -6.28 6.62
C GLY A 41 -2.33 -6.45 6.43
N PHE A 42 -1.71 -5.59 5.62
CA PHE A 42 -0.28 -5.60 5.40
C PHE A 42 0.50 -5.28 6.68
N LEU A 43 0.11 -4.24 7.43
CA LEU A 43 0.73 -3.89 8.71
C LEU A 43 0.62 -5.01 9.75
N LYS A 44 -0.54 -5.70 9.82
CA LYS A 44 -0.71 -6.89 10.66
C LYS A 44 0.25 -8.02 10.26
N SER A 45 0.48 -8.18 8.96
CA SER A 45 1.39 -9.20 8.41
C SER A 45 2.84 -8.89 8.76
N LEU A 46 3.28 -7.62 8.62
CA LEU A 46 4.60 -7.19 9.07
C LEU A 46 4.77 -7.41 10.58
N CYS A 47 3.77 -7.04 11.38
CA CYS A 47 3.79 -7.22 12.83
C CYS A 47 3.93 -8.70 13.21
N ALA A 48 3.24 -9.61 12.52
CA ALA A 48 3.38 -11.05 12.72
C ALA A 48 4.79 -11.57 12.42
N LEU A 49 5.55 -10.87 11.55
CA LEU A 49 6.96 -11.14 11.27
C LEU A 49 7.93 -10.41 12.23
N GLY A 50 7.41 -9.70 13.24
CA GLY A 50 8.23 -8.91 14.16
C GLY A 50 8.86 -7.66 13.53
N VAL A 51 8.28 -7.17 12.43
CA VAL A 51 8.75 -5.98 11.70
C VAL A 51 7.68 -4.90 11.77
N ASP A 52 8.06 -3.67 12.15
CA ASP A 52 7.16 -2.52 12.01
C ASP A 52 7.35 -1.83 10.65
N TRP A 53 6.44 -0.92 10.31
CA TRP A 53 6.50 -0.18 9.05
C TRP A 53 7.82 0.59 8.88
N LYS A 54 8.34 1.21 9.93
CA LYS A 54 9.56 2.01 9.87
C LYS A 54 10.78 1.14 9.60
N MET A 55 10.89 0.00 10.28
CA MET A 55 11.92 -1.02 10.04
C MET A 55 11.84 -1.54 8.61
N PHE A 56 10.64 -1.86 8.14
CA PHE A 56 10.42 -2.29 6.76
C PHE A 56 10.87 -1.21 5.77
N ARG A 57 10.51 0.05 6.00
CA ARG A 57 10.89 1.18 5.15
C ARG A 57 12.41 1.39 5.09
N ASN A 58 13.08 1.27 6.24
CA ASN A 58 14.53 1.38 6.33
C ASN A 58 15.27 0.24 5.61
N ARG A 59 14.70 -0.96 5.56
CA ARG A 59 15.27 -2.11 4.82
C ARG A 59 15.10 -1.96 3.31
N HIS A 60 14.12 -1.18 2.86
CA HIS A 60 13.81 -0.99 1.45
C HIS A 60 13.77 0.49 1.08
N PRO A 61 14.86 1.26 1.20
CA PRO A 61 14.83 2.71 1.01
C PRO A 61 14.35 3.17 -0.38
N MET A 62 14.54 2.34 -1.40
CA MET A 62 14.13 2.63 -2.79
C MET A 62 12.69 2.20 -3.13
N LEU A 63 12.04 1.43 -2.26
CA LEU A 63 10.68 0.93 -2.52
C LEU A 63 9.67 2.08 -2.65
N LEU A 64 8.87 2.09 -3.70
CA LEU A 64 7.78 3.04 -3.84
C LEU A 64 6.50 2.53 -3.20
N THR A 65 5.80 3.41 -2.51
CA THR A 65 4.48 3.14 -1.98
C THR A 65 3.44 3.92 -2.76
N ALA A 66 2.45 3.23 -3.31
CA ALA A 66 1.41 3.85 -4.11
C ALA A 66 0.02 3.55 -3.55
N ALA A 67 -0.87 4.54 -3.64
CA ALA A 67 -2.28 4.40 -3.33
C ALA A 67 -3.11 4.61 -4.59
N HIS A 68 -4.09 3.72 -4.80
CA HIS A 68 -4.99 3.78 -5.95
C HIS A 68 -5.81 5.06 -6.01
N GLY A 69 -6.07 5.71 -4.87
CA GLY A 69 -6.72 7.01 -4.85
C GLY A 69 -6.53 7.75 -3.52
N PRO A 70 -7.03 9.00 -3.43
CA PRO A 70 -6.80 9.88 -2.28
C PRO A 70 -7.40 9.36 -0.98
N VAL A 71 -8.52 8.62 -1.04
CA VAL A 71 -9.14 8.01 0.14
C VAL A 71 -8.21 6.95 0.74
N THR A 72 -7.66 6.07 -0.09
CA THR A 72 -6.70 5.06 0.33
C THR A 72 -5.42 5.69 0.87
N ALA A 73 -4.91 6.74 0.21
CA ALA A 73 -3.73 7.47 0.66
C ALA A 73 -3.92 8.08 2.05
N SER A 74 -5.06 8.75 2.28
CA SER A 74 -5.40 9.33 3.58
C SER A 74 -5.51 8.25 4.67
N GLY A 75 -6.17 7.14 4.37
CA GLY A 75 -6.24 6.02 5.30
C GLY A 75 -4.89 5.39 5.62
N ALA A 76 -3.98 5.31 4.64
CA ALA A 76 -2.61 4.85 4.87
C ALA A 76 -1.83 5.80 5.80
N GLN A 77 -1.93 7.11 5.55
CA GLN A 77 -1.27 8.13 6.37
C GLN A 77 -1.76 8.12 7.82
N GLN A 78 -3.07 7.93 8.04
CA GLN A 78 -3.65 7.78 9.38
C GLN A 78 -3.12 6.56 10.14
N LEU A 79 -2.66 5.54 9.42
CA LEU A 79 -2.04 4.33 9.97
C LEU A 79 -0.51 4.45 10.09
N GLY A 80 0.07 5.63 9.83
CA GLY A 80 1.51 5.85 9.88
C GLY A 80 2.28 5.34 8.66
N VAL A 81 1.58 4.99 7.58
CA VAL A 81 2.16 4.56 6.30
C VAL A 81 2.28 5.76 5.38
N GLN A 82 3.52 6.12 5.03
CA GLN A 82 3.79 7.12 4.02
C GLN A 82 3.44 6.57 2.63
N ILE A 83 2.84 7.41 1.79
CA ILE A 83 2.53 7.12 0.39
C ILE A 83 3.31 8.08 -0.49
N ASP A 84 4.11 7.54 -1.40
CA ASP A 84 4.95 8.31 -2.33
C ASP A 84 4.17 8.71 -3.60
N VAL A 85 3.23 7.86 -4.02
CA VAL A 85 2.48 8.01 -5.27
C VAL A 85 0.99 7.87 -5.02
N VAL A 86 0.18 8.81 -5.50
CA VAL A 86 -1.29 8.70 -5.46
C VAL A 86 -1.80 8.79 -6.89
N SER A 87 -2.52 7.78 -7.35
CA SER A 87 -3.12 7.86 -8.67
C SER A 87 -4.22 8.92 -8.68
N LYS A 88 -4.20 9.78 -9.71
CA LYS A 88 -5.25 10.77 -9.98
C LYS A 88 -6.44 10.17 -10.73
N GLN A 89 -6.28 8.97 -11.30
CA GLN A 89 -7.25 8.35 -12.19
C GLN A 89 -7.61 6.96 -11.67
N PHE A 90 -8.40 6.97 -10.59
CA PHE A 90 -8.79 5.80 -9.79
C PHE A 90 -10.02 5.05 -10.36
N HIS A 91 -10.42 5.34 -11.59
CA HIS A 91 -11.49 4.60 -12.28
C HIS A 91 -10.97 3.31 -12.93
N SER A 92 -9.64 3.18 -13.06
CA SER A 92 -8.98 2.01 -13.64
C SER A 92 -7.68 1.70 -12.90
N PHE A 93 -7.14 0.50 -13.13
CA PHE A 93 -5.80 0.14 -12.63
C PHE A 93 -4.69 0.81 -13.46
N GLY A 94 -4.95 1.17 -14.73
CA GLY A 94 -3.96 1.85 -15.57
C GLY A 94 -3.45 3.15 -14.95
N GLY A 95 -4.34 3.91 -14.31
CA GLY A 95 -3.96 5.16 -13.67
C GLY A 95 -2.92 5.05 -12.57
N ILE A 96 -2.77 3.89 -11.90
CA ILE A 96 -1.71 3.70 -10.91
C ILE A 96 -0.38 3.26 -11.55
N VAL A 97 -0.45 2.50 -12.63
CA VAL A 97 0.74 2.12 -13.41
C VAL A 97 1.40 3.35 -14.01
N ASP A 98 0.61 4.25 -14.62
CA ASP A 98 1.11 5.50 -15.19
C ASP A 98 1.75 6.39 -14.11
N ALA A 99 1.13 6.47 -12.94
CA ALA A 99 1.65 7.25 -11.82
C ALA A 99 2.99 6.69 -11.30
N LEU A 100 3.12 5.35 -11.20
CA LEU A 100 4.36 4.70 -10.84
C LEU A 100 5.48 4.94 -11.86
N ALA A 101 5.17 4.84 -13.16
CA ALA A 101 6.14 5.09 -14.23
C ALA A 101 6.72 6.51 -14.17
N LEU A 102 5.85 7.52 -13.99
CA LEU A 102 6.27 8.92 -13.84
C LEU A 102 7.17 9.14 -12.61
N SER A 103 6.84 8.51 -11.49
CA SER A 103 7.64 8.59 -10.27
C SER A 103 9.00 7.90 -10.43
N TRP A 104 9.04 6.76 -11.10
CA TRP A 104 10.27 6.02 -11.39
C TRP A 104 11.24 6.85 -12.25
N ASP A 105 10.72 7.47 -13.31
CA ASP A 105 11.52 8.36 -14.18
C ASP A 105 12.08 9.57 -13.43
N SER A 106 11.33 10.10 -12.46
CA SER A 106 11.78 11.22 -11.64
C SER A 106 12.92 10.85 -10.68
N LEU A 107 12.91 9.62 -10.15
CA LEU A 107 13.97 9.11 -9.28
C LEU A 107 15.27 8.88 -10.07
N ASN A 108 15.16 8.29 -11.26
CA ASN A 108 16.34 8.01 -12.11
C ASN A 108 17.00 9.28 -12.66
N LYS A 109 16.28 10.39 -12.79
CA LYS A 109 16.84 11.69 -13.22
C LYS A 109 17.58 12.44 -12.12
N LYS A 110 17.45 12.03 -10.86
CA LYS A 110 18.08 12.68 -9.70
C LYS A 110 19.33 11.95 -9.20
N SER A 111 19.68 10.81 -9.80
CA SER A 111 20.90 10.04 -9.54
C SER A 111 21.95 10.30 -10.60
#